data_AF-A0A2D6N466-F1
#
_entry.id   AF-A0A2D6N466-F1
#
_cell.length_a   1.000
_cell.length_b   1.000
_cell.length_c   1.000
_cell.angle_alpha   90.00
_cell.angle_beta   90.00
_cell.angle_gamma   90.00
#
_symmetry.space_group_name_H-M   'P 1'
#
loop_
_entity.id
_entity.type
_entity.pdbx_description
1 polymer ?
#
loop_
_entity_poly.entity_id
_entity_poly.type
_entity_poly.pdbx_seq_one_letter_code
_entity_poly.pdbx_strand_id
1 'polypeptide(L)'
;MPETIALPAYGGHCHPTRGRASPSLWLVDTFWTRGFTSNSAGQTNLWPWSFNVPIGCAGVLVLPGDIIIADDDGAVVVPSKLAPKVAKEATEHEEWEEFSRLRLQQGGALSKYYPLSEEGRREYEESRNSQEDKD
;
A
#
# COMPACT_ATOMS: atom_id res chain seq x y z
N MET A 1 -4.78 21.40 15.33
CA MET A 1 -4.79 21.78 13.90
C MET A 1 -4.61 20.50 13.10
N PRO A 2 -5.51 20.07 12.22
CA PRO A 2 -5.25 18.86 11.45
C PRO A 2 -4.60 19.29 10.13
N GLU A 3 -3.29 19.13 10.05
CA GLU A 3 -2.50 19.40 8.85
C GLU A 3 -2.92 18.41 7.76
N THR A 4 -3.54 18.90 6.69
CA THR A 4 -3.83 18.11 5.50
C THR A 4 -2.64 18.24 4.58
N ILE A 5 -1.87 17.17 4.44
CA ILE A 5 -0.74 17.08 3.51
C ILE A 5 -1.20 16.15 2.38
N ALA A 6 -1.25 16.69 1.17
CA ALA A 6 -1.46 15.91 -0.03
C ALA A 6 -0.10 15.33 -0.44
N LEU A 7 0.06 14.01 -0.33
CA LEU A 7 1.24 13.32 -0.80
C LEU A 7 0.98 12.89 -2.26
N PRO A 8 1.77 13.34 -3.24
CA PRO A 8 1.67 12.82 -4.60
C PRO A 8 2.20 11.37 -4.60
N ALA A 9 1.34 10.41 -4.95
CA ALA A 9 1.77 9.04 -5.19
C ALA A 9 2.56 9.00 -6.51
N TYR A 10 3.89 9.01 -6.43
CA TYR A 10 4.72 8.82 -7.62
C TYR A 10 4.87 7.33 -7.93
N GLY A 11 4.17 6.87 -8.97
CA GLY A 11 4.43 5.60 -9.65
C GLY A 11 3.36 4.53 -9.44
N GLY A 12 2.40 4.47 -10.36
CA GLY A 12 1.49 3.33 -10.51
C GLY A 12 0.86 3.33 -11.90
N HIS A 13 1.21 2.34 -12.72
CA HIS A 13 0.47 2.05 -13.95
C HIS A 13 -0.84 1.34 -13.55
N CYS A 14 -1.98 2.01 -13.75
CA CYS A 14 -3.30 1.39 -13.60
C CYS A 14 -3.88 1.06 -14.98
N HIS A 15 -4.35 -0.17 -15.17
CA HIS A 15 -4.94 -0.66 -16.42
C HIS A 15 -6.47 -0.47 -16.40
N PRO A 16 -7.09 0.16 -17.41
CA PRO A 16 -8.51 0.49 -17.34
C PRO A 16 -9.39 -0.64 -17.90
N THR A 17 -10.22 -1.28 -17.07
CA THR A 17 -11.33 -2.11 -17.57
C THR A 17 -12.68 -1.41 -17.41
N ARG A 18 -13.13 -0.84 -18.54
CA ARG A 18 -14.50 -0.58 -19.03
C ARG A 18 -15.65 -0.31 -18.03
N GLY A 19 -16.28 0.85 -18.21
CA GLY A 19 -17.68 1.07 -17.79
C GLY A 19 -18.23 2.49 -17.95
N ARG A 20 -18.26 3.02 -19.19
CA ARG A 20 -19.08 4.14 -19.70
C ARG A 20 -19.59 5.17 -18.65
N ALA A 21 -18.90 6.30 -18.51
CA ALA A 21 -19.47 7.51 -17.90
C ALA A 21 -18.99 8.81 -18.59
N SER A 22 -19.93 9.75 -18.67
CA SER A 22 -19.91 11.17 -19.04
C SER A 22 -18.56 11.92 -19.02
N PRO A 23 -18.33 12.89 -19.92
CA PRO A 23 -17.06 13.60 -20.01
C PRO A 23 -16.93 14.66 -18.89
N SER A 24 -15.69 14.85 -18.43
CA SER A 24 -15.17 15.96 -17.63
C SER A 24 -15.36 15.92 -16.11
N LEU A 25 -14.72 14.95 -15.46
CA LEU A 25 -13.72 15.21 -14.42
C LEU A 25 -13.00 13.88 -14.18
N TRP A 26 -11.76 13.78 -14.62
CA TRP A 26 -10.93 12.61 -14.37
C TRP A 26 -10.69 12.51 -12.87
N LEU A 27 -11.19 11.45 -12.24
CA LEU A 27 -10.78 11.07 -10.89
C LEU A 27 -9.27 10.89 -10.96
N VAL A 28 -8.55 11.74 -10.26
CA VAL A 28 -7.09 11.62 -10.12
C VAL A 28 -6.85 10.58 -9.06
N ASP A 29 -6.69 9.32 -9.48
CA ASP A 29 -6.34 8.18 -8.62
C ASP A 29 -4.98 8.34 -7.89
N THR A 30 -4.32 9.51 -8.03
CA THR A 30 -2.94 9.77 -7.59
C THR A 30 -2.84 10.59 -6.30
N PHE A 31 -3.97 11.00 -5.70
CA PHE A 31 -3.95 11.80 -4.47
C PHE A 31 -4.66 11.09 -3.32
N TRP A 32 -3.92 10.85 -2.24
CA TRP A 32 -4.49 10.45 -0.96
C TRP A 32 -4.77 11.70 -0.12
N THR A 33 -6.05 11.99 0.13
CA THR A 33 -6.46 13.19 0.88
C THR A 33 -7.62 12.87 1.81
N ARG A 34 -7.77 13.65 2.89
CA ARG A 34 -8.92 13.50 3.80
C ARG A 34 -10.23 14.07 3.24
N GLY A 35 -10.18 14.75 2.09
CA GLY A 35 -11.35 15.37 1.47
C GLY A 35 -10.98 16.56 0.58
N PHE A 36 -11.99 17.04 -0.14
CA PHE A 36 -11.86 18.13 -1.11
C PHE A 36 -12.60 19.37 -0.63
N THR A 37 -12.05 20.54 -0.94
CA THR A 37 -12.72 21.84 -0.79
C THR A 37 -12.50 22.68 -2.03
N SER A 38 -13.50 23.47 -2.41
CA SER A 38 -13.40 24.41 -3.54
C SER A 38 -12.59 25.65 -3.18
N ASN A 39 -12.34 25.89 -1.89
CA ASN A 39 -11.59 27.05 -1.43
C ASN A 39 -10.09 26.83 -1.61
N SER A 40 -9.39 27.84 -2.12
CA SER A 40 -7.94 27.76 -2.28
C SER A 40 -7.19 28.01 -0.97
N ALA A 41 -5.96 27.50 -0.85
CA ALA A 41 -5.09 27.74 0.31
C ALA A 41 -4.86 29.24 0.57
N GLY A 42 -4.71 30.04 -0.49
CA GLY A 42 -4.53 31.50 -0.38
C GLY A 42 -5.75 32.23 0.19
N GLN A 43 -6.97 31.74 -0.06
CA GLN A 43 -8.20 32.29 0.52
C GLN A 43 -8.40 31.92 2.00
N THR A 44 -7.66 30.94 2.51
CA THR A 44 -7.69 30.49 3.91
C THR A 44 -6.47 30.93 4.71
N ASN A 45 -5.63 31.80 4.14
CA ASN A 45 -4.38 32.26 4.74
C ASN A 45 -3.41 31.10 5.10
N LEU A 46 -3.49 29.99 4.36
CA LEU A 46 -2.56 28.87 4.46
C LEU A 46 -1.39 29.10 3.50
N TRP A 47 -0.21 29.32 4.06
CA TRP A 47 1.02 29.56 3.30
C TRP A 47 2.05 28.48 3.57
N PRO A 48 2.86 28.08 2.56
CA PRO A 48 3.96 27.17 2.77
C PRO A 48 4.94 27.75 3.77
N TRP A 49 5.19 27.01 4.86
CA TRP A 49 6.07 27.48 5.94
C TRP A 49 7.49 26.93 5.82
N SER A 50 7.64 25.67 5.40
CA SER A 50 8.93 24.98 5.37
C SER A 50 8.93 23.86 4.33
N PHE A 51 10.13 23.43 3.95
CA PHE A 51 10.36 22.34 3.00
C PHE A 51 11.42 21.38 3.56
N ASN A 52 11.21 20.08 3.33
CA ASN A 52 12.14 19.03 3.71
C ASN A 52 12.49 19.04 5.22
N VAL A 53 11.48 19.27 6.06
CA VAL A 53 11.57 19.20 7.52
C VAL A 53 10.72 18.04 8.04
N PRO A 54 11.01 17.49 9.23
CA PRO A 54 10.13 16.55 9.90
C PRO A 54 8.72 17.11 10.08
N ILE A 55 7.70 16.32 9.75
CA ILE A 55 6.28 16.70 9.85
C ILE A 55 5.49 15.62 10.58
N GLY A 56 4.37 16.03 11.19
CA GLY A 56 3.34 15.10 11.66
C GLY A 56 2.21 15.01 10.65
N CYS A 57 2.06 13.87 9.97
CA CYS A 57 0.99 13.63 9.00
C CYS A 57 0.08 12.52 9.50
N ALA A 58 -1.23 12.77 9.62
CA ALA A 58 -2.22 11.78 10.09
C ALA A 58 -1.84 11.09 11.42
N GLY A 59 -1.16 11.80 12.33
CA GLY A 59 -0.71 11.25 13.61
C GLY A 59 0.61 10.45 13.57
N VAL A 60 1.26 10.39 12.40
CA VAL A 60 2.54 9.69 12.18
C VAL A 60 3.66 10.69 11.90
N LEU A 61 4.86 10.41 12.40
CA LEU A 61 6.07 11.16 12.08
C LEU A 61 6.54 10.77 10.67
N VAL A 62 6.70 11.76 9.78
CA VAL A 62 7.31 11.57 8.46
C VAL A 62 8.60 12.39 8.41
N LEU A 63 9.71 11.71 8.11
CA LEU A 63 10.99 12.35 7.94
C LEU A 63 11.30 12.57 6.45
N PRO A 64 12.07 13.62 6.13
CA PRO A 64 12.72 13.77 4.84
C PRO A 64 13.42 12.48 4.38
N GLY A 65 13.00 11.96 3.22
CA GLY A 65 13.58 10.75 2.61
C GLY A 65 12.90 9.43 3.01
N ASP A 66 11.86 9.45 3.84
CA ASP A 66 11.02 8.27 4.05
C ASP A 66 10.21 7.93 2.79
N ILE A 67 9.88 6.65 2.64
CA ILE A 67 9.14 6.14 1.49
C ILE A 67 7.66 6.15 1.84
N ILE A 68 6.84 6.69 0.95
CA ILE A 68 5.38 6.67 1.06
C ILE A 68 4.86 5.66 0.05
N ILE A 69 4.11 4.68 0.53
CA ILE A 69 3.38 3.71 -0.31
C ILE A 69 1.90 3.96 -0.08
N ALA A 70 1.11 4.06 -1.16
CA ALA A 70 -0.32 4.27 -1.04
C ALA A 70 -1.07 3.48 -2.11
N ASP A 71 -2.22 2.95 -1.72
CA ASP A 71 -3.18 2.23 -2.54
C ASP A 71 -4.61 2.68 -2.21
N ASP A 72 -5.59 1.88 -2.65
CA ASP A 72 -7.02 2.13 -2.43
C ASP A 72 -7.43 1.97 -0.96
N ASP A 73 -6.67 1.21 -0.16
CA ASP A 73 -6.94 0.96 1.26
C ASP A 73 -6.34 2.06 2.14
N GLY A 74 -5.17 2.59 1.77
CA GLY A 74 -4.40 3.43 2.68
C GLY A 74 -3.14 4.04 2.11
N ALA A 75 -2.54 4.93 2.91
CA ALA A 75 -1.17 5.36 2.73
C ALA A 75 -0.34 4.98 3.97
N VAL A 76 0.84 4.42 3.75
CA VAL A 76 1.78 4.00 4.80
C VAL A 76 3.13 4.68 4.63
N VAL A 77 3.77 4.96 5.75
CA VAL A 77 5.10 5.57 5.82
C VAL A 77 6.10 4.48 6.18
N VAL A 78 7.08 4.26 5.30
CA VAL A 78 8.17 3.32 5.51
C VAL A 78 9.46 4.09 5.75
N PRO A 79 10.03 4.03 6.97
CA PRO A 79 11.32 4.64 7.24
C PRO A 79 12.39 4.11 6.30
N SER A 80 13.16 5.00 5.66
CA SER A 80 14.16 4.62 4.65
C SER A 80 15.15 3.54 5.13
N LYS A 81 15.54 3.61 6.41
CA LYS A 81 16.45 2.64 7.05
C LYS A 81 15.85 1.25 7.22
N LEU A 82 14.52 1.14 7.30
CA LEU A 82 13.80 -0.12 7.46
C LEU A 82 13.32 -0.70 6.13
N ALA A 83 13.38 0.08 5.04
CA ALA A 83 12.88 -0.33 3.73
C ALA A 83 13.38 -1.71 3.26
N PRO A 84 14.68 -2.08 3.39
CA PRO A 84 15.14 -3.41 2.97
C PRO A 84 14.52 -4.54 3.79
N LYS A 85 14.32 -4.32 5.09
CA LYS A 85 13.70 -5.31 5.98
C LYS A 85 12.22 -5.46 5.65
N VAL A 86 11.50 -4.36 5.48
CA VAL A 86 10.08 -4.35 5.11
C VAL A 86 9.88 -5.02 3.76
N ALA A 87 10.72 -4.72 2.76
CA ALA A 87 10.64 -5.35 1.44
C ALA A 87 10.79 -6.88 1.55
N LYS A 88 11.77 -7.36 2.31
CA LYS A 88 11.98 -8.80 2.53
C LYS A 88 10.77 -9.45 3.19
N GLU A 89 10.31 -8.90 4.32
CA GLU A 89 9.16 -9.47 5.06
C GLU A 89 7.87 -9.41 4.23
N ALA A 90 7.68 -8.35 3.43
CA ALA A 90 6.51 -8.22 2.54
C ALA A 90 6.56 -9.22 1.37
N THR A 91 7.73 -9.47 0.79
CA THR A 91 7.88 -10.51 -0.26
C THR A 91 7.59 -11.90 0.30
N GLU A 92 8.17 -12.24 1.46
CA GLU A 92 7.84 -13.50 2.15
C GLU A 92 6.34 -13.57 2.44
N HIS A 93 5.70 -12.44 2.78
CA HIS A 93 4.26 -12.37 3.03
C HIS A 93 3.41 -12.67 1.77
N GLU A 94 3.73 -12.03 0.65
CA GLU A 94 3.00 -12.22 -0.60
C GLU A 94 3.08 -13.68 -1.08
N GLU A 95 4.24 -14.32 -0.96
CA GLU A 95 4.45 -15.71 -1.39
C GLU A 95 3.53 -16.69 -0.63
N TRP A 96 3.43 -16.58 0.70
CA TRP A 96 2.54 -17.47 1.46
C TRP A 96 1.07 -17.11 1.29
N GLU A 97 0.73 -15.83 1.04
CA GLU A 97 -0.63 -15.43 0.69
C GLU A 97 -1.05 -15.99 -0.67
N GLU A 98 -0.18 -15.97 -1.67
CA GLU A 98 -0.44 -16.57 -2.98
C GLU A 98 -0.69 -18.07 -2.86
N PHE A 99 0.16 -18.79 -2.11
CA PHE A 99 -0.06 -20.20 -1.80
C PHE A 99 -1.41 -20.44 -1.13
N SER A 100 -1.73 -19.64 -0.11
CA SER A 100 -3.00 -19.75 0.63
C SER A 100 -4.20 -19.50 -0.28
N ARG A 101 -4.12 -18.48 -1.13
CA ARG A 101 -5.14 -18.12 -2.13
C ARG A 101 -5.39 -19.27 -3.10
N LEU A 102 -4.34 -19.90 -3.63
CA LEU A 102 -4.45 -21.07 -4.51
C LEU A 102 -5.11 -22.26 -3.82
N ARG A 103 -4.72 -22.55 -2.57
CA ARG A 103 -5.30 -23.67 -1.80
C ARG A 103 -6.77 -23.43 -1.45
N LEU A 104 -7.15 -22.21 -1.13
CA LEU A 104 -8.55 -21.83 -0.89
C LEU A 104 -9.39 -21.96 -2.17
N GLN A 105 -8.86 -21.56 -3.32
CA GLN A 105 -9.54 -21.74 -4.61
C GLN A 105 -9.76 -23.22 -4.97
N GLN A 106 -8.88 -24.11 -4.53
CA GLN A 106 -9.01 -25.56 -4.70
C GLN A 106 -10.01 -26.21 -3.73
N GLY A 107 -10.70 -25.43 -2.89
CA GLY A 107 -11.65 -25.93 -1.89
C GLY A 107 -11.00 -26.29 -0.55
N GLY A 108 -9.79 -25.80 -0.28
CA GLY A 108 -9.11 -25.95 1.01
C GLY A 108 -9.88 -25.29 2.16
N ALA A 109 -9.74 -25.84 3.37
CA ALA A 109 -10.40 -25.31 4.56
C ALA A 109 -9.82 -23.95 4.98
N LEU A 110 -10.69 -22.96 5.22
CA LEU A 110 -10.28 -21.59 5.60
C LEU A 110 -9.40 -21.56 6.87
N SER A 111 -9.78 -22.33 7.90
CA SER A 111 -9.04 -22.41 9.16
C SER A 111 -7.63 -22.99 9.04
N LYS A 112 -7.33 -23.68 7.92
CA LYS A 112 -6.02 -24.28 7.67
C LYS A 112 -5.05 -23.29 7.00
N TYR A 113 -5.58 -22.47 6.09
CA TYR A 113 -4.76 -21.61 5.22
C TYR A 113 -4.83 -20.11 5.59
N TYR A 114 -5.76 -19.66 6.45
CA TYR A 114 -5.83 -18.25 6.86
C TYR A 114 -6.38 -18.06 8.30
N PRO A 115 -5.52 -17.72 9.29
CA PRO A 115 -4.06 -17.65 9.23
C PRO A 115 -3.43 -19.02 8.99
N LEU A 116 -2.23 -19.06 8.42
CA LEU A 116 -1.54 -20.32 8.11
C LEU A 116 -1.37 -21.17 9.39
N SER A 117 -2.06 -22.30 9.46
CA SER A 117 -1.89 -23.27 10.53
C SER A 117 -0.53 -23.97 10.41
N GLU A 118 -0.07 -24.64 11.47
CA GLU A 118 1.18 -25.42 11.46
C GLU A 118 1.21 -26.45 10.32
N GLU A 119 0.08 -27.11 10.04
CA GLU A 119 -0.04 -28.04 8.91
C GLU A 119 0.05 -27.33 7.56
N GLY A 120 -0.62 -26.19 7.41
CA GLY A 120 -0.57 -25.38 6.18
C GLY A 120 0.82 -24.81 5.91
N ARG A 121 1.57 -24.47 6.98
CA ARG A 121 2.96 -23.99 6.88
C ARG A 121 3.90 -25.06 6.36
N ARG A 122 3.76 -26.31 6.81
CA ARG A 122 4.55 -27.44 6.28
C ARG A 122 4.29 -27.66 4.79
N GLU A 123 3.04 -27.63 4.36
CA GLU A 123 2.70 -27.76 2.94
C GLU A 123 3.24 -26.60 2.10
N TYR A 124 3.24 -25.37 2.65
CA TYR A 124 3.86 -24.22 2.00
C TYR A 124 5.38 -24.41 1.86
N GLU A 125 6.08 -24.80 2.92
CA GLU A 125 7.52 -25.06 2.91
C GLU A 125 7.90 -26.18 1.90
N GLU A 126 7.12 -27.26 1.86
CA GLU A 126 7.28 -28.34 0.87
C GLU A 126 7.08 -27.83 -0.56
N SER A 127 6.05 -26.99 -0.78
CA SER A 127 5.76 -26.42 -2.10
C SER A 127 6.85 -25.46 -2.60
N ARG A 128 7.41 -24.68 -1.68
CA ARG A 128 8.48 -23.73 -1.96
C ARG A 128 9.78 -24.45 -2.31
N ASN A 129 10.16 -25.47 -1.54
CA ASN A 129 11.33 -26.31 -1.85
C ASN A 129 11.17 -27.04 -3.19
N SER A 130 9.95 -27.48 -3.53
CA SER A 130 9.66 -28.14 -4.81
C SER A 130 9.66 -27.20 -6.03
N GLN A 131 9.56 -25.89 -5.80
CA GLN A 131 9.69 -24.86 -6.83
C GLN A 131 11.17 -24.50 -7.05
N GLU A 132 11.95 -24.39 -5.97
CA GLU A 132 13.41 -24.16 -6.04
C GLU A 132 14.17 -25.28 -6.76
N ASP A 133 13.72 -26.54 -6.66
CA ASP A 133 14.35 -27.68 -7.34
C ASP A 133 14.08 -27.75 -8.87
N LYS A 134 13.18 -26.91 -9.39
CA LYS A 134 12.75 -26.93 -10.81
C LYS A 134 13.34 -25.80 -11.66
N ASP A 135 13.98 -24.83 -11.04
CA ASP A 135 14.68 -23.71 -11.70
C ASP A 135 16.19 -23.98 -11.80
#